data_AF-A0A5M4ET80-F1
#
_entry.id   AF-A0A5M4ET80-F1
#
_cell.length_a   1.000
_cell.length_b   1.000
_cell.length_c   1.000
_cell.angle_alpha   90.00
_cell.angle_beta   90.00
_cell.angle_gamma   90.00
#
_symmetry.space_group_name_H-M   'P 1'
#
loop_
_entity.id
_entity.type
_entity.pdbx_description
1 polymer ?
#
loop_
_entity_poly.entity_id
_entity_poly.type
_entity_poly.pdbx_seq_one_letter_code
_entity_poly.pdbx_strand_id
1 'polypeptide(L)'
;MDHSFHNETTFLARFRRELRNPSMLTVFLIVISFLVIVLAPFAPKWVITTQDSLEAISEQKKIDQQSMGSFTAIVPSQIAPWMAQQASTMSSATGPLEWKVVSFRTGPCDLENLSQLPDGKYSDAIVEVCGELDRIQQHYSGNCFLATDCNVPAIAKEEIEIAMQIVWDAFSDAGFVLPYTEWEQVLP
;
A
#
# COMPACT_ATOMS: atom_id res chain seq x y z
N MET A 1 -43.14 -49.90 32.42
CA MET A 1 -41.91 -50.53 31.89
C MET A 1 -41.52 -49.73 30.67
N ASP A 2 -40.63 -48.76 30.88
CA ASP A 2 -40.14 -47.85 29.86
C ASP A 2 -38.94 -48.50 29.16
N HIS A 3 -39.05 -48.72 27.85
CA HIS A 3 -37.93 -49.16 27.03
C HIS A 3 -37.40 -47.97 26.22
N SER A 4 -36.27 -47.44 26.69
CA SER A 4 -35.49 -46.39 26.06
C SER A 4 -35.04 -46.80 24.65
N PHE A 5 -35.33 -45.95 23.66
CA PHE A 5 -34.75 -46.02 22.32
C PHE A 5 -33.24 -45.74 22.39
N HIS A 6 -32.40 -46.75 22.15
CA HIS A 6 -30.96 -46.57 21.98
C HIS A 6 -30.67 -46.00 20.58
N ASN A 7 -30.34 -44.71 20.56
CA ASN A 7 -29.77 -43.99 19.43
C ASN A 7 -28.26 -44.24 19.37
N GLU A 8 -27.81 -45.32 18.73
CA GLU A 8 -26.39 -45.52 18.40
C GLU A 8 -26.22 -46.03 16.96
N THR A 9 -26.44 -45.16 15.97
CA THR A 9 -25.89 -45.39 14.62
C THR A 9 -24.47 -44.85 14.57
N THR A 10 -23.49 -45.73 14.74
CA THR A 10 -22.05 -45.44 14.72
C THR A 10 -21.66 -44.67 13.45
N PHE A 11 -20.89 -43.58 13.59
CA PHE A 11 -20.42 -42.71 12.50
C PHE A 11 -19.84 -43.48 11.31
N LEU A 12 -19.11 -44.57 11.58
CA LEU A 12 -18.52 -45.47 10.59
C LEU A 12 -19.55 -46.18 9.70
N ALA A 13 -20.74 -46.51 10.23
CA ALA A 13 -21.81 -47.15 9.47
C ALA A 13 -22.52 -46.16 8.52
N ARG A 14 -22.65 -44.89 8.94
CA ARG A 14 -23.10 -43.81 8.04
C ARG A 14 -22.06 -43.53 6.96
N PHE A 15 -20.79 -43.42 7.34
CA PHE A 15 -19.67 -43.19 6.41
C PHE A 15 -19.56 -44.29 5.34
N ARG A 16 -19.73 -45.56 5.74
CA ARG A 16 -19.70 -46.71 4.82
C ARG A 16 -20.91 -46.76 3.86
N ARG A 17 -22.07 -46.24 4.27
CA ARG A 17 -23.24 -46.10 3.38
C ARG A 17 -23.03 -44.97 2.37
N GLU A 18 -22.49 -43.83 2.82
CA GLU A 18 -22.24 -42.67 1.97
C GLU A 18 -21.20 -42.95 0.88
N LEU A 19 -20.16 -43.76 1.17
CA LEU A 19 -19.17 -44.20 0.19
C LEU A 19 -19.72 -45.17 -0.86
N ARG A 20 -20.84 -45.86 -0.59
CA ARG A 20 -21.43 -46.86 -1.50
C ARG A 20 -22.36 -46.24 -2.53
N ASN A 21 -22.88 -45.04 -2.26
CA ASN A 21 -23.63 -44.22 -3.20
C ASN A 21 -23.31 -42.74 -2.95
N PRO A 22 -22.13 -42.26 -3.37
CA PRO A 22 -21.68 -40.93 -3.00
C PRO A 22 -22.50 -39.85 -3.71
N SER A 23 -22.92 -38.84 -2.96
CA SER A 23 -23.42 -37.60 -3.53
C SER A 23 -22.32 -36.89 -4.35
N MET A 24 -22.69 -36.09 -5.34
CA MET A 24 -21.73 -35.29 -6.13
C MET A 24 -20.84 -34.40 -5.24
N LEU A 25 -21.36 -33.93 -4.11
CA LEU A 25 -20.62 -33.11 -3.15
C LEU A 25 -19.53 -33.92 -2.43
N THR A 26 -19.80 -35.17 -2.07
CA THR A 26 -18.79 -36.04 -1.43
C THR A 26 -17.69 -36.44 -2.42
N VAL A 27 -18.01 -36.70 -3.68
CA VAL A 27 -16.99 -36.92 -4.74
C VAL A 27 -16.13 -35.68 -4.92
N PHE A 28 -16.74 -34.49 -4.98
CA PHE A 28 -16.04 -33.22 -5.13
C PHE A 28 -15.06 -32.95 -3.97
N LEU A 29 -15.48 -33.20 -2.72
CA LEU A 29 -14.60 -33.06 -1.55
C LEU A 29 -13.43 -34.05 -1.56
N ILE A 30 -13.64 -35.29 -2.01
CA ILE A 30 -12.56 -36.28 -2.13
C ILE A 30 -11.53 -35.82 -3.18
N VAL A 31 -11.99 -35.30 -4.33
CA VAL A 31 -11.12 -34.79 -5.39
C VAL A 31 -10.32 -33.57 -4.92
N ILE A 32 -10.93 -32.62 -4.22
CA ILE A 32 -10.24 -31.46 -3.65
C ILE A 32 -9.18 -31.92 -2.64
N SER A 33 -9.53 -32.84 -1.75
CA SER A 33 -8.58 -33.38 -0.76
C SER A 33 -7.37 -34.02 -1.43
N PHE A 34 -7.59 -34.77 -2.51
CA PHE A 34 -6.51 -35.37 -3.31
C PHE A 34 -5.63 -34.30 -3.98
N LEU A 35 -6.25 -33.26 -4.53
CA LEU A 35 -5.55 -32.12 -5.14
C LEU A 35 -4.67 -31.38 -4.13
N VAL A 36 -5.16 -31.16 -2.91
CA VAL A 36 -4.38 -30.52 -1.83
C VAL A 36 -3.17 -31.36 -1.46
N ILE A 37 -3.30 -32.69 -1.37
CA ILE A 37 -2.18 -33.59 -1.05
C ILE A 37 -1.13 -33.61 -2.16
N VAL A 38 -1.57 -33.59 -3.43
CA VAL A 38 -0.67 -33.58 -4.60
C VAL A 38 0.05 -32.23 -4.74
N LEU A 39 -0.61 -31.13 -4.40
CA LEU A 39 -0.04 -29.78 -4.48
C LEU A 39 0.77 -29.38 -3.24
N ALA A 40 0.55 -30.01 -2.08
CA ALA A 40 1.29 -29.77 -0.84
C ALA A 40 2.83 -29.80 -0.99
N PRO A 41 3.46 -30.75 -1.70
CA PRO A 41 4.92 -30.73 -1.89
C PRO A 41 5.42 -29.60 -2.81
N PHE A 42 4.54 -28.98 -3.60
CA PHE A 42 4.87 -27.83 -4.45
C PHE A 42 4.55 -26.47 -3.80
N ALA A 43 3.91 -26.49 -2.62
CA ALA A 43 3.57 -25.30 -1.84
C ALA A 43 4.76 -24.40 -1.42
N PRO A 44 5.97 -24.90 -1.07
CA PRO A 44 6.96 -24.05 -0.42
C PRO A 44 7.42 -22.89 -1.31
N LYS A 45 7.48 -23.06 -2.64
CA LYS A 45 7.96 -21.97 -3.51
C LYS A 45 7.01 -20.77 -3.59
N TRP A 46 5.70 -20.97 -3.65
CA TRP A 46 4.76 -19.85 -3.85
C TRP A 46 4.40 -19.18 -2.53
N VAL A 47 4.36 -19.95 -1.44
CA VAL A 47 4.08 -19.44 -0.09
C VAL A 47 5.23 -18.56 0.41
N ILE A 48 6.49 -18.98 0.18
CA ILE A 48 7.67 -18.20 0.58
C ILE A 48 7.74 -16.89 -0.22
N THR A 49 7.58 -16.93 -1.54
CA THR A 49 7.59 -15.70 -2.36
C THR A 49 6.46 -14.74 -2.00
N THR A 50 5.29 -15.26 -1.62
CA THR A 50 4.16 -14.42 -1.17
C THR A 50 4.43 -13.84 0.21
N GLN A 51 5.01 -14.60 1.14
CA GLN A 51 5.41 -14.10 2.46
C GLN A 51 6.50 -13.04 2.36
N ASP A 52 7.58 -13.29 1.61
CA ASP A 52 8.68 -12.34 1.44
C ASP A 52 8.20 -11.03 0.79
N SER A 53 7.32 -11.13 -0.22
CA SER A 53 6.74 -9.95 -0.87
C SER A 53 5.83 -9.19 0.08
N LEU A 54 5.00 -9.88 0.88
CA LEU A 54 4.11 -9.24 1.84
C LEU A 54 4.87 -8.65 3.04
N GLU A 55 5.95 -9.29 3.49
CA GLU A 55 6.81 -8.80 4.57
C GLU A 55 7.56 -7.56 4.13
N ALA A 56 8.20 -7.57 2.95
CA ALA A 56 8.88 -6.40 2.39
C ALA A 56 7.92 -5.22 2.19
N ILE A 57 6.70 -5.48 1.69
CA ILE A 57 5.64 -4.45 1.56
C ILE A 57 5.21 -3.94 2.94
N SER A 58 5.10 -4.82 3.93
CA SER A 58 4.69 -4.44 5.29
C SER A 58 5.77 -3.64 6.03
N GLU A 59 7.04 -3.96 5.82
CA GLU A 59 8.17 -3.26 6.41
C GLU A 59 8.36 -1.89 5.76
N GLN A 60 8.30 -1.80 4.43
CA GLN A 60 8.34 -0.52 3.74
C GLN A 60 7.17 0.37 4.17
N LYS A 61 5.95 -0.18 4.21
CA LYS A 61 4.77 0.54 4.71
C LYS A 61 4.92 0.96 6.18
N LYS A 62 5.58 0.16 7.03
CA LYS A 62 5.86 0.52 8.43
C LYS A 62 6.93 1.60 8.53
N ILE A 63 7.98 1.57 7.72
CA ILE A 63 9.04 2.60 7.69
C ILE A 63 8.45 3.92 7.23
N ASP A 64 7.67 3.89 6.15
CA ASP A 64 6.92 5.04 5.67
C ASP A 64 5.97 5.52 6.77
N GLN A 65 5.18 4.63 7.39
CA GLN A 65 4.25 4.96 8.47
C GLN A 65 4.90 5.37 9.80
N GLN A 66 6.15 4.99 10.07
CA GLN A 66 6.92 5.42 11.25
C GLN A 66 7.62 6.76 11.01
N SER A 67 7.99 7.07 9.76
CA SER A 67 8.34 8.45 9.37
C SER A 67 7.12 9.39 9.43
N MET A 68 5.90 8.84 9.43
CA MET A 68 4.60 9.52 9.50
C MET A 68 4.07 9.75 10.94
N GLY A 69 4.95 9.86 11.94
CA GLY A 69 4.53 10.53 13.19
C GLY A 69 4.11 11.95 12.83
N SER A 70 2.88 12.34 13.18
CA SER A 70 2.21 13.63 12.93
C SER A 70 3.12 14.76 12.44
N PHE A 71 2.69 15.59 11.48
CA PHE A 71 3.49 16.72 10.98
C PHE A 71 4.06 17.64 12.09
N THR A 72 3.52 17.60 13.31
CA THR A 72 4.10 18.19 14.53
C THR A 72 5.47 17.65 14.96
N ALA A 73 5.83 16.42 14.61
CA ALA A 73 7.15 15.83 14.84
C ALA A 73 8.15 16.14 13.72
N ILE A 74 7.67 16.57 12.55
CA ILE A 74 8.48 16.90 11.38
C ILE A 74 8.78 18.40 11.39
N VAL A 75 10.05 18.76 11.24
CA VAL A 75 10.44 20.17 11.09
C VAL A 75 9.86 20.69 9.77
N PRO A 76 9.20 21.87 9.72
CA PRO A 76 8.56 22.38 8.49
C PRO A 76 9.46 22.36 7.26
N SER A 77 10.77 22.59 7.43
CA SER A 77 11.78 22.53 6.37
C SER A 77 12.02 21.15 5.77
N GLN A 78 11.50 20.07 6.36
CA GLN A 78 11.63 18.70 5.87
C GLN A 78 10.39 18.23 5.09
N ILE A 79 9.27 18.97 5.17
CA ILE A 79 8.01 18.58 4.54
C ILE A 79 8.12 18.65 3.01
N ALA A 80 8.56 19.77 2.45
CA ALA A 80 8.71 19.91 1.00
C ALA A 80 9.69 18.89 0.38
N PRO A 81 10.89 18.64 0.94
CA PRO A 81 11.77 17.57 0.48
C PRO A 81 11.13 16.18 0.56
N TRP A 82 10.41 15.89 1.63
CA TRP A 82 9.70 14.62 1.78
C TRP A 82 8.60 14.47 0.71
N MET A 83 7.79 15.51 0.48
CA MET A 83 6.76 15.50 -0.57
C MET A 83 7.36 15.31 -1.95
N ALA A 84 8.48 15.98 -2.24
CA ALA A 84 9.20 15.83 -3.50
C ALA A 84 9.71 14.40 -3.70
N GLN A 85 10.17 13.74 -2.64
CA GLN A 85 10.55 12.33 -2.70
C GLN A 85 9.35 11.44 -3.05
N GLN A 86 8.19 11.66 -2.44
CA GLN A 86 6.98 10.88 -2.74
C GLN A 86 6.48 11.13 -4.17
N ALA A 87 6.47 12.39 -4.60
CA ALA A 87 6.12 12.79 -5.96
C ALA A 87 7.06 12.18 -7.00
N SER A 88 8.37 12.15 -6.71
CA SER A 88 9.38 11.51 -7.56
C SER A 88 9.15 10.00 -7.69
N THR A 89 8.94 9.29 -6.57
CA THR A 89 8.60 7.86 -6.57
C THR A 89 7.32 7.59 -7.35
N MET A 90 6.28 8.42 -7.17
CA MET A 90 5.03 8.30 -7.92
C MET A 90 5.23 8.53 -9.43
N SER A 91 6.03 9.53 -9.81
CA SER A 91 6.30 9.86 -11.23
C SER A 91 7.14 8.81 -11.96
N SER A 92 7.97 8.08 -11.21
CA SER A 92 8.86 7.03 -11.72
C SER A 92 8.34 5.62 -11.46
N ALA A 93 7.08 5.51 -11.00
CA ALA A 93 6.48 4.25 -10.60
C ALA A 93 6.52 3.19 -11.70
N THR A 94 6.98 2.01 -11.31
CA THR A 94 7.00 0.77 -12.10
C THR A 94 5.90 -0.20 -11.68
N GLY A 95 5.18 0.11 -10.60
CA GLY A 95 4.05 -0.68 -10.13
C GLY A 95 3.05 0.11 -9.27
N PRO A 96 1.91 -0.53 -8.93
CA PRO A 96 0.84 0.09 -8.14
C PRO A 96 1.28 0.59 -6.76
N LEU A 97 2.29 -0.06 -6.16
CA LEU A 97 2.80 0.30 -4.84
C LEU A 97 3.57 1.62 -4.88
N GLU A 98 4.41 1.81 -5.89
CA GLU A 98 5.17 3.05 -6.09
C GLU A 98 4.26 4.19 -6.57
N TRP A 99 3.27 3.87 -7.40
CA TRP A 99 2.23 4.84 -7.80
C TRP A 99 1.41 5.32 -6.60
N LYS A 100 1.09 4.40 -5.69
CA LYS A 100 0.39 4.68 -4.44
C LYS A 100 1.33 4.60 -3.24
N VAL A 101 2.50 5.26 -3.36
CA VAL A 101 3.52 5.28 -2.31
C VAL A 101 2.95 5.77 -0.98
N VAL A 102 2.10 6.81 -1.04
CA VAL A 102 1.32 7.30 0.10
C VAL A 102 -0.12 7.59 -0.32
N SER A 103 -1.04 7.55 0.66
CA SER A 103 -2.39 8.07 0.49
C SER A 103 -2.37 9.58 0.77
N PHE A 104 -2.48 10.40 -0.27
CA PHE A 104 -2.58 11.85 -0.11
C PHE A 104 -3.94 12.28 0.48
N ARG A 105 -4.95 11.39 0.52
CA ARG A 105 -6.26 11.68 1.13
C ARG A 105 -6.35 11.38 2.63
N THR A 106 -5.77 10.27 3.06
CA THR A 106 -6.00 9.70 4.41
C THR A 106 -4.69 9.44 5.15
N GLY A 107 -3.64 10.14 4.76
CA GLY A 107 -2.28 9.92 5.25
C GLY A 107 -1.69 11.23 5.78
N PRO A 108 -0.44 11.56 5.44
CA PRO A 108 0.20 12.80 5.88
C PRO A 108 -0.63 14.02 5.51
N CYS A 109 -1.15 14.04 4.30
CA CYS A 109 -2.01 15.08 3.74
C CYS A 109 -3.47 15.08 4.24
N ASP A 110 -3.80 14.33 5.30
CA ASP A 110 -5.10 14.46 5.96
C ASP A 110 -5.25 15.87 6.58
N LEU A 111 -6.42 16.48 6.43
CA LEU A 111 -6.71 17.82 6.97
C LEU A 111 -6.46 17.90 8.48
N GLU A 112 -6.71 16.84 9.24
CA GLU A 112 -6.44 16.81 10.68
C GLU A 112 -4.92 16.88 10.97
N ASN A 113 -4.10 16.26 10.12
CA ASN A 113 -2.64 16.32 10.23
C ASN A 113 -2.10 17.67 9.76
N LEU A 114 -2.67 18.21 8.68
CA LEU A 114 -2.28 19.50 8.11
C LEU A 114 -2.68 20.69 9.00
N SER A 115 -3.78 20.59 9.75
CA SER A 115 -4.20 21.62 10.71
C SER A 115 -3.21 21.86 11.86
N GLN A 116 -2.21 20.99 12.01
CA GLN A 116 -1.17 21.14 13.01
C GLN A 116 0.02 21.99 12.52
N LEU A 117 0.05 22.31 11.22
CA LEU A 117 1.03 23.23 10.66
C LEU A 117 0.72 24.67 11.09
N PRO A 118 1.73 25.52 11.31
CA PRO A 118 1.50 26.92 11.59
C PRO A 118 0.87 27.60 10.37
N ASP A 119 -0.17 28.41 10.60
CA ASP A 119 -0.84 29.16 9.55
C ASP A 119 0.15 30.00 8.72
N GLY A 120 0.07 29.89 7.41
CA GLY A 120 0.84 30.72 6.48
C GLY A 120 0.86 30.20 5.06
N LYS A 121 1.48 30.97 4.16
CA LYS A 121 1.58 30.61 2.73
C LYS A 121 2.17 29.21 2.49
N TYR A 122 3.09 28.78 3.34
CA TYR A 122 3.71 27.46 3.24
C TYR A 122 2.75 26.33 3.64
N SER A 123 1.96 26.49 4.70
CA SER A 123 0.95 25.48 5.06
C SER A 123 -0.16 25.40 4.01
N ASP A 124 -0.58 26.55 3.48
CA ASP A 124 -1.62 26.62 2.44
C ASP A 124 -1.15 25.93 1.15
N ALA A 125 0.10 26.18 0.73
CA ALA A 125 0.72 25.50 -0.42
C ALA A 125 0.79 23.99 -0.21
N ILE A 126 1.14 23.51 0.99
CA ILE A 126 1.16 22.08 1.29
C ILE A 126 -0.24 21.48 1.14
N VAL A 127 -1.27 22.12 1.69
CA VAL A 127 -2.67 21.66 1.59
C VAL A 127 -3.12 21.58 0.13
N GLU A 128 -2.78 22.59 -0.67
CA GLU A 128 -3.10 22.64 -2.10
C GLU A 128 -2.43 21.48 -2.86
N VAL A 129 -1.12 21.32 -2.70
CA VAL A 129 -0.36 20.27 -3.39
C VAL A 129 -0.78 18.87 -2.95
N CYS A 130 -1.11 18.69 -1.67
CA CYS A 130 -1.71 17.45 -1.18
C CYS A 130 -3.00 17.09 -1.94
N GLY A 131 -3.87 18.07 -2.19
CA GLY A 131 -5.08 17.89 -2.99
C GLY A 131 -4.80 17.55 -4.45
N GLU A 132 -3.84 18.26 -5.07
CA GLU A 132 -3.46 17.99 -6.47
C GLU A 132 -2.82 16.62 -6.65
N LEU A 133 -1.93 16.21 -5.76
CA LEU A 133 -1.32 14.88 -5.79
C LEU A 133 -2.37 13.78 -5.58
N ASP A 134 -3.35 13.97 -4.70
CA ASP A 134 -4.49 13.03 -4.56
C ASP A 134 -5.31 12.93 -5.86
N ARG A 135 -5.60 14.08 -6.49
CA ARG A 135 -6.33 14.15 -7.76
C ARG A 135 -5.58 13.41 -8.87
N ILE A 136 -4.29 13.69 -9.04
CA ILE A 136 -3.43 13.05 -10.04
C ILE A 136 -3.36 11.54 -9.78
N GLN A 137 -3.10 11.13 -8.53
CA GLN A 137 -2.99 9.74 -8.14
C GLN A 137 -4.27 8.94 -8.48
N GLN A 138 -5.44 9.54 -8.26
CA GLN A 138 -6.73 8.92 -8.61
C GLN A 138 -7.00 8.92 -10.11
N HIS A 139 -6.76 10.06 -10.78
CA HIS A 139 -7.04 10.23 -12.20
C HIS A 139 -6.27 9.22 -13.06
N TYR A 140 -4.99 8.99 -12.75
CA TYR A 140 -4.13 8.07 -13.48
C TYR A 140 -3.98 6.70 -12.80
N SER A 141 -4.78 6.39 -11.77
CA SER A 141 -4.72 5.11 -11.04
C SER A 141 -4.85 3.87 -11.92
N GLY A 142 -5.64 3.97 -13.01
CA GLY A 142 -5.81 2.87 -13.97
C GLY A 142 -4.53 2.51 -14.71
N ASN A 143 -3.63 3.47 -14.92
CA ASN A 143 -2.40 3.29 -15.69
C ASN A 143 -1.32 2.53 -14.93
N CYS A 144 -1.51 2.32 -13.62
CA CYS A 144 -0.61 1.54 -12.77
C CYS A 144 -1.37 0.55 -11.90
N PHE A 145 -2.53 0.05 -12.37
CA PHE A 145 -3.34 -0.92 -11.62
C PHE A 145 -2.64 -2.29 -11.47
N LEU A 146 -1.92 -2.73 -12.51
CA LEU A 146 -1.13 -3.96 -12.51
C LEU A 146 0.35 -3.63 -12.62
N ALA A 147 1.20 -4.34 -11.87
CA ALA A 147 2.65 -4.14 -11.94
C ALA A 147 3.24 -4.42 -13.33
N THR A 148 2.64 -5.34 -14.09
CA THR A 148 3.13 -5.72 -15.44
C THR A 148 2.85 -4.69 -16.53
N ASP A 149 1.94 -3.75 -16.28
CA ASP A 149 1.48 -2.75 -17.26
C ASP A 149 1.43 -1.35 -16.65
N CYS A 150 2.24 -1.11 -15.61
CA CYS A 150 2.32 0.22 -15.01
C CYS A 150 3.14 1.13 -15.90
N ASN A 151 2.47 2.16 -16.43
CA ASN A 151 3.09 3.17 -17.26
C ASN A 151 2.54 4.55 -16.88
N VAL A 152 3.34 5.32 -16.16
CA VAL A 152 3.00 6.71 -15.82
C VAL A 152 3.12 7.59 -17.08
N PRO A 153 2.02 8.15 -17.60
CA PRO A 153 2.06 8.94 -18.82
C PRO A 153 2.85 10.23 -18.61
N ALA A 154 3.46 10.76 -19.68
CA ALA A 154 4.25 11.99 -19.61
C ALA A 154 3.44 13.19 -19.04
N ILE A 155 2.16 13.26 -19.38
CA ILE A 155 1.24 14.29 -18.88
C ILE A 155 1.08 14.20 -17.35
N ALA A 156 1.00 12.99 -16.79
CA ALA A 156 0.94 12.84 -15.33
C ALA A 156 2.23 13.31 -14.66
N LYS A 157 3.39 13.06 -15.28
CA LYS A 157 4.68 13.53 -14.75
C LYS A 157 4.77 15.05 -14.74
N GLU A 158 4.31 15.69 -15.80
CA GLU A 158 4.24 17.16 -15.90
C GLU A 158 3.28 17.74 -14.87
N GLU A 159 2.09 17.16 -14.69
CA GLU A 159 1.13 17.60 -13.66
C GLU A 159 1.73 17.47 -12.24
N ILE A 160 2.49 16.40 -11.96
CA ILE A 160 3.17 16.21 -10.67
C ILE A 160 4.23 17.30 -10.46
N GLU A 161 5.02 17.60 -11.49
CA GLU A 161 6.07 18.63 -11.43
C GLU A 161 5.47 20.02 -11.17
N ILE A 162 4.40 20.38 -11.90
CA ILE A 162 3.68 21.64 -11.71
C ILE A 162 3.10 21.74 -10.30
N ALA A 163 2.47 20.66 -9.79
CA ALA A 163 1.96 20.65 -8.43
C ALA A 163 3.10 20.89 -7.43
N MET A 164 4.23 20.21 -7.58
CA MET A 164 5.36 20.37 -6.67
C MET A 164 6.00 21.76 -6.69
N GLN A 165 5.94 22.50 -7.82
CA GLN A 165 6.45 23.88 -7.90
C GLN A 165 5.77 24.82 -6.89
N ILE A 166 4.48 24.63 -6.62
CA ILE A 166 3.71 25.46 -5.65
C ILE A 166 4.34 25.38 -4.25
N VAL A 167 4.69 24.17 -3.81
CA VAL A 167 5.34 23.95 -2.50
C VAL A 167 6.79 24.41 -2.51
N TRP A 168 7.52 24.27 -3.62
CA TRP A 168 8.91 24.77 -3.72
C TRP A 168 9.00 26.28 -3.66
N ASP A 169 8.10 26.99 -4.33
CA ASP A 169 8.02 28.45 -4.27
C ASP A 169 7.72 28.90 -2.84
N ALA A 170 6.73 28.28 -2.20
CA ALA A 170 6.39 28.59 -0.81
C ALA A 170 7.50 28.21 0.19
N PHE A 171 8.26 27.15 -0.09
CA PHE A 171 9.42 26.72 0.70
C PHE A 171 10.54 27.76 0.65
N SER A 172 10.86 28.25 -0.54
CA SER A 172 11.84 29.32 -0.74
C SER A 172 11.37 30.64 -0.13
N ASP A 173 10.11 31.00 -0.31
CA ASP A 173 9.49 32.21 0.29
C ASP A 173 9.52 32.19 1.83
N ALA A 174 9.39 31.00 2.43
CA ALA A 174 9.52 30.81 3.88
C ALA A 174 10.98 30.89 4.37
N GLY A 175 11.95 31.05 3.47
CA GLY A 175 13.38 31.16 3.79
C GLY A 175 14.03 29.82 4.13
N PHE A 176 13.38 28.70 3.80
CA PHE A 176 14.00 27.40 3.96
C PHE A 176 15.01 27.14 2.84
N VAL A 177 16.07 26.42 3.19
CA VAL A 177 17.11 26.00 2.25
C VAL A 177 17.27 24.50 2.39
N LEU A 178 17.45 23.82 1.26
CA LEU A 178 17.81 22.40 1.28
C LEU A 178 19.13 22.23 2.04
N PRO A 179 19.24 21.20 2.91
CA PRO A 179 20.52 20.93 3.55
C PRO A 179 21.57 20.68 2.47
N TYR A 180 22.73 21.35 2.60
CA TYR A 180 23.86 21.13 1.71
C TYR A 180 24.19 19.65 1.68
N THR A 181 24.32 19.14 0.46
CA THR A 181 24.84 17.81 0.25
C THR A 181 26.29 17.72 0.77
N GLU A 182 26.74 16.54 1.20
CA GLU A 182 28.08 16.37 1.81
C GLU A 182 29.23 16.85 0.88
N TRP A 183 28.99 16.97 -0.44
CA TRP A 183 29.95 17.46 -1.42
C TRP A 183 30.00 19.00 -1.55
N GLU A 184 28.97 19.73 -1.10
CA GLU A 184 28.95 21.20 -1.07
C GLU A 184 29.64 21.78 0.18
N GLN A 185 29.74 21.00 1.25
CA GLN A 185 30.36 21.43 2.53
C GLN A 185 31.91 21.46 2.47
N VAL A 186 32.51 20.99 1.38
CA VAL A 186 33.96 20.77 1.25
C VAL A 186 34.66 21.87 0.43
N LEU A 187 33.93 22.87 -0.07
CA LEU A 187 34.55 23.99 -0.80
C LEU A 187 34.85 25.17 0.15
N PRO A 188 36.14 25.54 0.35
CA PRO A 188 36.56 26.69 1.14
C PRO A 188 36.24 28.03 0.46
#